data_AF-A0A418DYB3-F1
#
_entry.id   AF-A0A418DYB3-F1
#
_cell.length_a   1.000
_cell.length_b   1.000
_cell.length_c   1.000
_cell.angle_alpha   90.00
_cell.angle_beta   90.00
_cell.angle_gamma   90.00
#
_symmetry.space_group_name_H-M   'P 1'
#
loop_
_entity.id
_entity.type
_entity.pdbx_description
1 polymer ?
#
loop_
_entity_poly.entity_id
_entity_poly.type
_entity_poly.pdbx_seq_one_letter_code
_entity_poly.pdbx_strand_id
1 'polypeptide(L)'
;METPRVRRELSYENKMKVVTRLQQLTIMAKLVRGAISTTAKHMQLHRTTVSNVWEGFKRNSRMPSGKLGRVGGKTINTSSIVTTLVSEVPEEQRSTMRDISQATGLSMGTLS
;
A
#
# COMPACT_ATOMS: atom_id res chain seq x y z
N MET A 1 -1.44 -28.43 0.28
CA MET A 1 -2.46 -27.53 -0.31
C MET A 1 -2.02 -26.10 -0.06
N GLU A 2 -1.63 -25.37 -1.10
CA GLU A 2 -1.27 -23.95 -0.95
C GLU A 2 -2.50 -23.15 -0.51
N THR A 3 -2.44 -22.52 0.64
CA THR A 3 -3.47 -21.56 1.05
C THR A 3 -3.29 -20.28 0.23
N PRO A 4 -4.26 -19.89 -0.62
CA PRO A 4 -4.13 -18.68 -1.41
C PRO A 4 -3.99 -17.47 -0.48
N ARG A 5 -2.85 -16.76 -0.58
CA ARG A 5 -2.48 -15.66 0.33
C ARG A 5 -3.55 -14.57 0.34
N VAL A 6 -4.21 -14.39 1.48
CA VAL A 6 -5.49 -13.68 1.66
C VAL A 6 -5.43 -12.14 1.46
N ARG A 7 -4.27 -11.53 1.15
CA ARG A 7 -4.09 -10.06 1.27
C ARG A 7 -3.29 -9.37 0.17
N ARG A 8 -2.84 -10.07 -0.88
CA ARG A 8 -2.17 -9.38 -2.00
C ARG A 8 -3.19 -8.52 -2.74
N GLU A 9 -2.84 -7.26 -2.99
CA GLU A 9 -3.73 -6.37 -3.73
C GLU A 9 -3.98 -6.91 -5.15
N LEU A 10 -5.25 -6.98 -5.53
CA LEU A 10 -5.67 -7.35 -6.88
C LEU A 10 -5.40 -6.19 -7.84
N SER A 11 -4.96 -6.50 -9.07
CA SER A 11 -4.92 -5.51 -10.15
C SER A 11 -6.32 -4.96 -10.41
N TYR A 12 -6.40 -3.72 -10.92
CA TYR A 12 -7.68 -3.08 -11.25
C TYR A 12 -8.51 -3.95 -12.21
N GLU A 13 -7.88 -4.49 -13.24
CA GLU A 13 -8.52 -5.40 -14.20
C GLU A 13 -9.16 -6.61 -13.52
N ASN A 14 -8.45 -7.26 -12.58
CA ASN A 14 -8.99 -8.40 -11.85
C ASN A 14 -10.11 -7.99 -10.89
N LYS A 15 -10.05 -6.81 -10.26
CA LYS A 15 -11.17 -6.27 -9.47
C LYS A 15 -12.40 -6.08 -10.35
N MET A 16 -12.24 -5.53 -11.56
CA MET A 16 -13.34 -5.33 -12.49
C MET A 16 -13.94 -6.66 -12.97
N LYS A 17 -13.11 -7.67 -13.28
CA LYS A 17 -13.60 -9.02 -13.60
C LYS A 17 -14.45 -9.63 -12.49
N VAL A 18 -14.05 -9.46 -11.22
CA VAL A 18 -14.87 -9.86 -10.05
C VAL A 18 -16.21 -9.13 -10.05
N VAL A 19 -16.20 -7.80 -10.23
CA VAL A 19 -17.43 -6.98 -10.23
C VAL A 19 -18.36 -7.36 -11.36
N THR A 20 -17.87 -7.49 -12.60
CA THR A 20 -18.67 -7.89 -13.77
C THR A 20 -19.34 -9.25 -13.54
N ARG A 21 -18.61 -10.22 -12.97
CA ARG A 21 -19.16 -11.54 -12.63
C ARG A 21 -20.27 -11.43 -11.57
N LEU A 22 -20.06 -10.63 -10.52
CA LEU A 22 -21.06 -10.45 -9.46
C LEU A 22 -22.29 -9.67 -9.96
N GLN A 23 -22.12 -8.72 -10.87
CA GLN A 23 -23.22 -8.02 -11.54
C GLN A 23 -24.07 -8.99 -12.37
N GLN A 24 -23.46 -9.93 -13.10
CA GLN A 24 -24.19 -10.99 -13.82
C GLN A 24 -24.98 -11.91 -12.87
N LEU A 25 -24.52 -12.05 -11.62
CA LEU A 25 -25.17 -12.82 -10.56
C LEU A 25 -26.07 -11.96 -9.66
N THR A 26 -26.43 -10.76 -10.11
CA THR A 26 -27.33 -9.84 -9.41
C THR A 26 -28.70 -9.88 -10.08
N ILE A 27 -29.74 -10.18 -9.30
CA ILE A 27 -31.14 -10.19 -9.74
C ILE A 27 -31.88 -9.16 -8.89
N MET A 28 -32.62 -8.25 -9.51
CA MET A 28 -33.35 -7.18 -8.80
C MET A 28 -32.48 -6.40 -7.79
N ALA A 29 -31.28 -6.00 -8.22
CA ALA A 29 -30.28 -5.31 -7.40
C ALA A 29 -29.78 -6.08 -6.15
N LYS A 30 -30.15 -7.37 -6.00
CA LYS A 30 -29.68 -8.25 -4.93
C LYS A 30 -28.75 -9.32 -5.48
N LEU A 31 -27.63 -9.50 -4.79
CA LEU A 31 -26.67 -10.55 -5.13
C LEU A 31 -27.24 -11.92 -4.72
N VAL A 32 -27.26 -12.87 -5.66
CA VAL A 32 -27.76 -14.23 -5.40
C VAL A 32 -26.96 -14.90 -4.29
N ARG A 33 -27.65 -15.66 -3.43
CA ARG A 33 -27.01 -16.39 -2.32
C ARG A 33 -25.88 -17.28 -2.85
N GLY A 34 -24.69 -17.12 -2.29
CA GLY A 34 -23.51 -17.92 -2.67
C GLY A 34 -22.72 -17.38 -3.86
N ALA A 35 -23.15 -16.30 -4.53
CA ALA A 35 -22.44 -15.72 -5.67
C ALA A 35 -20.98 -15.34 -5.36
N ILE A 36 -20.71 -14.88 -4.13
CA ILE A 36 -19.35 -14.59 -3.63
C ILE A 36 -18.50 -15.87 -3.63
N SER A 37 -19.02 -16.97 -3.09
CA SER A 37 -18.31 -18.26 -3.02
C SER A 37 -18.09 -18.86 -4.41
N THR A 38 -19.08 -18.76 -5.29
CA THR A 38 -18.98 -19.23 -6.68
C THR A 38 -17.92 -18.43 -7.46
N THR A 39 -17.93 -17.11 -7.32
CA THR A 39 -16.95 -16.23 -7.99
C THR A 39 -15.54 -16.44 -7.44
N ALA A 40 -15.41 -16.65 -6.12
CA ALA A 40 -14.16 -16.98 -5.45
C ALA A 40 -13.56 -18.28 -6.00
N LYS A 41 -14.36 -19.35 -6.12
CA LYS A 41 -13.92 -20.63 -6.72
C LYS A 41 -13.51 -20.45 -8.18
N HIS A 42 -14.31 -19.74 -8.96
CA HIS A 42 -14.04 -19.51 -10.39
C HIS A 42 -12.74 -18.73 -10.64
N MET A 43 -12.45 -17.74 -9.79
CA MET A 43 -11.27 -16.88 -9.95
C MET A 43 -10.07 -17.34 -9.10
N GLN A 44 -10.19 -18.49 -8.41
CA GLN A 44 -9.20 -19.01 -7.46
C GLN A 44 -8.77 -17.96 -6.40
N LEU A 45 -9.74 -17.16 -5.95
CA LEU A 45 -9.55 -16.13 -4.93
C LEU A 45 -10.16 -16.57 -3.61
N HIS A 46 -9.66 -16.02 -2.51
CA HIS A 46 -10.31 -16.18 -1.22
C HIS A 46 -11.65 -15.44 -1.19
N ARG A 47 -12.69 -16.04 -0.57
CA ARG A 47 -14.04 -15.45 -0.51
C ARG A 47 -14.05 -14.03 0.09
N THR A 48 -13.18 -13.77 1.06
CA THR A 48 -13.05 -12.46 1.70
C THR A 48 -12.52 -11.40 0.73
N THR A 49 -11.62 -11.78 -0.18
CA THR A 49 -11.09 -10.87 -1.21
C THR A 49 -12.20 -10.44 -2.15
N VAL A 50 -13.03 -11.39 -2.61
CA VAL A 50 -14.20 -11.14 -3.46
C VAL A 50 -15.21 -10.25 -2.75
N SER A 51 -15.52 -10.55 -1.48
CA SER A 51 -16.41 -9.72 -0.65
C SER A 51 -15.90 -8.29 -0.50
N ASN A 52 -14.61 -8.11 -0.20
CA ASN A 52 -14.01 -6.79 -0.02
C ASN A 52 -14.01 -5.98 -1.33
N VAL A 53 -13.80 -6.62 -2.48
CA VAL A 53 -13.90 -5.98 -3.79
C VAL A 53 -15.34 -5.51 -4.05
N TRP A 54 -16.34 -6.34 -3.76
CA TRP A 54 -17.75 -5.98 -3.94
C TRP A 54 -18.18 -4.81 -3.05
N GLU A 55 -17.84 -4.86 -1.75
CA GLU A 55 -18.12 -3.76 -0.81
C GLU A 55 -17.30 -2.50 -1.16
N GLY A 56 -16.09 -2.66 -1.68
CA GLY A 56 -15.28 -1.56 -2.21
C GLY A 56 -15.95 -0.89 -3.41
N PHE A 57 -16.44 -1.68 -4.36
CA PHE A 57 -17.14 -1.20 -5.55
C PHE A 57 -18.42 -0.44 -5.19
N LYS A 58 -19.25 -0.97 -4.27
CA LYS A 58 -20.46 -0.29 -3.80
C LYS A 58 -20.17 1.07 -3.16
N ARG A 59 -19.06 1.19 -2.42
CA ARG A 59 -18.65 2.46 -1.79
C ARG A 59 -18.03 3.44 -2.79
N ASN A 60 -17.22 2.93 -3.72
CA ASN A 60 -16.57 3.73 -4.75
C ASN A 60 -16.33 2.87 -6.00
N SER A 61 -17.07 3.16 -7.08
CA SER A 61 -16.99 2.41 -8.33
C SER A 61 -15.63 2.47 -9.00
N ARG A 62 -14.81 3.50 -8.70
CA ARG A 62 -13.43 3.61 -9.22
C ARG A 62 -12.44 2.69 -8.52
N MET A 63 -12.77 2.15 -7.33
CA MET A 63 -11.95 1.23 -6.54
C MET A 63 -10.43 1.55 -6.55
N PRO A 64 -10.03 2.75 -6.11
CA PRO A 64 -8.63 3.18 -6.15
C PRO A 64 -7.73 2.21 -5.39
N SER A 65 -6.46 2.17 -5.78
CA SER A 65 -5.48 1.32 -5.10
C SER A 65 -5.30 1.75 -3.65
N GLY A 66 -5.24 0.78 -2.73
CA GLY A 66 -4.92 1.02 -1.32
C GLY A 66 -3.47 1.46 -1.10
N LYS A 67 -2.63 1.41 -2.13
CA LYS A 67 -1.24 1.86 -2.10
C LYS A 67 -1.08 3.38 -2.18
N LEU A 68 -2.14 4.14 -2.46
CA LEU A 68 -2.07 5.61 -2.53
C LEU A 68 -1.57 6.23 -1.22
N GLY A 69 -1.76 5.54 -0.08
CA GLY A 69 -1.27 5.95 1.24
C GLY A 69 -0.13 5.11 1.82
N ARG A 70 0.41 4.13 1.07
CA ARG A 70 1.58 3.34 1.46
C ARG A 70 2.80 3.77 0.65
N VAL A 71 2.96 5.08 0.49
CA VAL A 71 4.28 5.68 0.30
C VAL A 71 5.08 5.39 1.57
N GLY A 72 6.35 5.04 1.48
CA GLY A 72 7.17 4.70 2.65
C GLY A 72 7.15 5.79 3.74
N GLY A 73 7.88 5.55 4.84
CA GLY A 73 8.07 6.58 5.85
C GLY A 73 8.46 7.90 5.20
N LYS A 74 7.83 9.01 5.62
CA LYS A 74 8.16 10.34 5.09
C LYS A 74 9.66 10.56 5.27
N THR A 75 10.36 10.94 4.20
CA THR A 75 11.75 11.42 4.30
C THR A 75 11.73 12.75 5.03
N ILE A 76 12.01 12.72 6.33
CA ILE A 76 12.03 13.92 7.19
C ILE A 76 13.23 14.80 6.84
N ASN A 77 14.34 14.18 6.43
CA ASN A 77 15.58 14.85 6.10
C ASN A 77 15.78 14.85 4.58
N THR A 78 15.32 15.92 3.92
CA THR A 78 15.65 16.18 2.51
C THR A 78 17.15 16.44 2.38
N SER A 79 17.78 16.03 1.28
CA SER A 79 19.22 16.23 1.04
C SER A 79 19.69 17.67 1.29
N SER A 80 18.89 18.67 0.92
CA SER A 80 19.20 20.09 1.17
C SER A 80 19.26 20.46 2.66
N ILE A 81 18.41 19.86 3.49
CA ILE A 81 18.39 20.09 4.94
C ILE A 81 19.63 19.44 5.57
N VAL A 82 19.97 18.23 5.14
CA VAL A 82 21.18 17.52 5.58
C VAL A 82 22.43 18.31 5.23
N THR A 83 22.56 18.80 3.99
CA THR A 83 23.73 19.58 3.58
C THR A 83 23.86 20.88 4.36
N THR A 84 22.75 21.56 4.65
CA THR A 84 22.75 22.81 5.42
C THR A 84 23.20 22.54 6.86
N LEU A 85 22.61 21.56 7.53
CA LEU A 85 22.99 21.19 8.90
C LEU A 85 24.45 20.77 9.00
N VAL A 86 24.94 19.96 8.06
CA VAL A 86 26.35 19.57 8.04
C VAL A 86 27.25 20.77 7.77
N SER A 87 26.84 21.70 6.89
CA SER A 87 27.59 22.93 6.57
C SER A 87 27.68 23.93 7.72
N GLU A 88 26.76 23.87 8.68
CA GLU A 88 26.76 24.71 9.89
C GLU A 88 27.67 24.15 11.02
N VAL A 89 28.05 22.86 10.97
CA VAL A 89 28.96 22.26 11.95
C VAL A 89 30.37 22.86 11.82
N PRO A 90 30.96 23.42 12.89
CA PRO A 90 32.34 23.93 12.87
C PRO A 90 33.34 22.84 12.43
N GLU A 91 34.41 23.20 11.72
CA GLU A 91 35.40 22.24 11.22
C GLU A 91 36.04 21.39 12.33
N GLU A 92 36.20 21.98 13.51
CA GLU A 92 36.69 21.33 14.74
C GLU A 92 35.82 20.12 15.16
N GLN A 93 34.56 20.08 14.76
CA GLN A 93 33.58 19.03 15.07
C GLN A 93 33.23 18.13 13.86
N ARG A 94 33.95 18.26 12.74
CA ARG A 94 33.77 17.44 11.52
C ARG A 94 34.77 16.29 11.36
N SER A 95 35.47 15.91 12.43
CA SER A 95 36.54 14.90 12.37
C SER A 95 36.04 13.51 12.00
N THR A 96 34.87 13.11 12.54
CA THR A 96 34.24 11.83 12.20
C THR A 96 32.75 11.98 11.88
N MET A 97 32.20 11.04 11.11
CA MET A 97 30.75 10.96 10.88
C MET A 97 29.97 10.90 12.21
N ARG A 98 30.55 10.33 13.27
CA ARG A 98 29.92 10.26 14.61
C ARG A 98 29.83 11.64 15.24
N ASP A 99 30.85 12.48 15.10
CA ASP A 99 30.85 13.85 15.62
C ASP A 99 29.83 14.70 14.86
N ILE A 100 29.74 14.54 13.54
CA ILE A 100 28.72 15.20 12.70
C ILE A 100 27.32 14.74 13.10
N SER A 101 27.13 13.45 13.38
CA SER A 101 25.86 12.90 13.87
C SER A 101 25.46 13.49 15.23
N GLN A 102 26.41 13.65 16.15
CA GLN A 102 26.16 14.28 17.46
C GLN A 102 25.86 15.78 17.34
N ALA A 103 26.58 16.50 16.48
CA ALA A 103 26.42 17.94 16.30
C ALA A 103 25.11 18.32 15.57
N THR A 104 24.69 17.52 14.58
CA THR A 104 23.49 17.78 13.77
C THR A 104 22.23 17.08 14.28
N GLY A 105 22.37 16.11 15.19
CA GLY A 105 21.28 15.22 15.62
C GLY A 105 20.81 14.25 14.53
N LEU A 106 21.49 14.20 13.38
CA LEU A 106 21.17 13.28 12.29
C LEU A 106 21.70 11.89 12.59
N SER A 107 20.96 10.85 12.20
CA SER A 107 21.45 9.49 12.34
C SER A 107 22.59 9.22 11.35
N MET A 108 23.54 8.36 11.73
CA MET A 108 24.63 7.92 10.85
C MET A 108 24.12 7.34 9.52
N GLY A 109 22.98 6.65 9.53
CA GLY A 109 22.35 6.12 8.30
C GLY A 109 21.70 7.18 7.41
N THR A 110 21.51 8.41 7.92
CA THR A 110 21.11 9.58 7.12
C THR A 110 22.31 10.30 6.52
N LEU A 111 23.50 10.14 7.13
CA LEU A 111 24.76 10.77 6.71
C LEU A 111 25.60 9.87 5.77
N SER A 112 25.22 8.60 5.58
CA SER A 112 25.92 7.60 4.78
C SER A 112 25.44 7.53 3.33
#